data_AF-A0A084IGM4-F1
#
_entry.id   AF-A0A084IGM4-F1
#
_cell.length_a   1.000
_cell.length_b   1.000
_cell.length_c   1.000
_cell.angle_alpha   90.00
_cell.angle_beta   90.00
_cell.angle_gamma   90.00
#
_symmetry.space_group_name_H-M   'P 1'
#
loop_
_entity.id
_entity.type
_entity.pdbx_description
1 polymer ?
#
loop_
_entity_poly.entity_id
_entity_poly.type
_entity_poly.pdbx_seq_one_letter_code
_entity_poly.pdbx_strand_id
1 'polypeptide(L)'
;MQPDERMSQQGLSPEFRARADAVIDLLNRQANEAPTGQVSASVMYATARFNAFQVAATAEDAEQMKAERENAVNYFTSQYRKMFEDHFDECLKHFDRYTGRGSE
;
A
#
# COMPACT_ATOMS: atom_id res chain seq x y z
N MET A 1 -16.47 -7.07 4.48
CA MET A 1 -15.84 -5.83 5.00
C MET A 1 -16.14 -4.71 4.01
N GLN A 2 -16.98 -3.74 4.37
CA GLN A 2 -17.17 -2.57 3.51
C GLN A 2 -15.99 -1.61 3.72
N PRO A 3 -15.24 -1.26 2.67
CA PRO A 3 -14.17 -0.28 2.76
C PRO A 3 -14.78 1.10 2.92
N ASP A 4 -14.29 1.87 3.87
CA ASP A 4 -14.64 3.27 4.06
C ASP A 4 -14.32 4.06 2.79
N GLU A 5 -15.33 4.69 2.21
CA GLU A 5 -15.40 5.12 0.81
C GLU A 5 -14.59 6.40 0.50
N ARG A 6 -13.65 6.82 1.36
CA ARG A 6 -12.97 8.13 1.22
C ARG A 6 -11.51 8.15 1.66
N MET A 7 -10.65 7.33 1.05
CA MET A 7 -9.22 7.65 1.04
C MET A 7 -8.93 8.71 -0.03
N SER A 8 -9.32 9.95 0.26
CA SER A 8 -8.67 11.14 -0.31
C SER A 8 -7.56 11.56 0.66
N GLN A 9 -6.49 12.21 0.19
CA GLN A 9 -5.39 12.65 1.06
C GLN A 9 -5.84 13.57 2.22
N GLN A 10 -7.07 14.12 2.18
CA GLN A 10 -7.67 14.93 3.25
C GLN A 10 -8.55 14.12 4.25
N GLY A 11 -8.61 12.79 4.16
CA GLY A 11 -9.53 11.94 4.94
C GLY A 11 -8.89 10.85 5.81
N LEU A 12 -7.55 10.74 5.87
CA LEU A 12 -6.88 9.69 6.66
C LEU A 12 -6.71 10.11 8.12
N SER A 13 -7.16 9.25 9.04
CA SER A 13 -7.00 9.49 10.48
C SER A 13 -5.52 9.54 10.90
N PRO A 14 -5.17 10.28 11.96
CA PRO A 14 -3.79 10.32 12.47
C PRO A 14 -3.23 8.92 12.78
N GLU A 15 -4.05 8.01 13.29
CA GLU A 15 -3.64 6.65 13.64
C GLU A 15 -3.36 5.81 12.40
N PHE A 16 -4.13 6.01 11.31
CA PHE A 16 -3.82 5.37 10.03
C PHE A 16 -2.46 5.84 9.51
N ARG A 17 -2.21 7.16 9.52
CA ARG A 17 -0.94 7.73 9.07
C ARG A 17 0.23 7.22 9.89
N ALA A 18 0.11 7.24 11.21
CA ALA A 18 1.16 6.74 12.10
C ALA A 18 1.54 5.28 11.80
N ARG A 19 0.59 4.42 11.45
CA ARG A 19 0.89 3.03 11.04
C ARG A 19 1.58 2.97 9.68
N ALA A 20 1.15 3.78 8.72
CA ALA A 20 1.80 3.83 7.40
C ALA A 20 3.24 4.38 7.50
N ASP A 21 3.44 5.45 8.28
CA ASP A 21 4.75 6.07 8.51
C ASP A 21 5.72 5.08 9.17
N ALA A 22 5.26 4.31 10.16
CA ALA A 22 6.09 3.27 10.77
C ALA A 22 6.58 2.20 9.78
N VAL A 23 5.75 1.88 8.76
CA VAL A 23 6.16 0.98 7.66
C VAL A 23 7.19 1.68 6.78
N ILE A 24 6.94 2.92 6.36
CA ILE A 24 7.87 3.71 5.54
C ILE A 24 9.23 3.87 6.22
N ASP A 25 9.28 4.14 7.52
CA ASP A 25 10.51 4.23 8.30
C ASP A 25 11.31 2.92 8.31
N LEU A 26 10.63 1.78 8.35
CA LEU A 26 11.27 0.48 8.19
C LEU A 26 11.85 0.30 6.78
N LEU A 27 11.09 0.65 5.73
CA LEU A 27 11.57 0.54 4.35
C LEU A 27 12.76 1.46 4.09
N ASN A 28 12.73 2.69 4.60
CA ASN A 28 13.83 3.64 4.50
C ASN A 28 15.11 3.09 5.15
N ARG A 29 14.99 2.44 6.31
CA ARG A 29 16.13 1.76 6.95
C ARG A 29 16.65 0.61 6.10
N GLN A 30 15.78 -0.24 5.56
CA GLN A 30 16.16 -1.34 4.68
C GLN A 30 16.80 -0.85 3.36
N ALA A 31 16.37 0.30 2.85
CA ALA A 31 16.93 0.90 1.63
C ALA A 31 18.36 1.43 1.82
N ASN A 32 18.84 1.57 3.06
CA ASN A 32 20.26 1.83 3.34
C ASN A 32 21.12 0.55 3.19
N GLU A 33 20.51 -0.63 3.20
CA GLU A 33 21.18 -1.93 3.21
C GLU A 33 20.99 -2.73 1.91
N ALA A 34 19.91 -2.47 1.17
CA ALA A 34 19.57 -3.16 -0.07
C ALA A 34 19.05 -2.17 -1.15
N PRO A 35 19.16 -2.50 -2.45
CA PRO A 35 18.62 -1.66 -3.50
C PRO A 35 17.12 -1.38 -3.29
N THR A 36 16.71 -0.12 -3.46
CA THR A 36 15.32 0.33 -3.21
C THR A 36 14.28 -0.50 -3.97
N GLY A 37 14.60 -0.96 -5.19
CA GLY A 37 13.73 -1.86 -5.95
C GLY A 37 13.48 -3.21 -5.27
N GLN A 38 14.48 -3.78 -4.59
CA GLN A 38 14.31 -5.03 -3.83
C GLN A 38 13.49 -4.80 -2.55
N VAL A 39 13.71 -3.68 -1.86
CA VAL A 39 12.92 -3.28 -0.69
C VAL A 39 11.45 -3.06 -1.08
N SER A 40 11.21 -2.40 -2.21
CA SER A 40 9.88 -2.20 -2.78
C SER A 40 9.19 -3.53 -3.13
N ALA A 41 9.91 -4.49 -3.72
CA ALA A 41 9.37 -5.82 -4.00
C ALA A 41 9.05 -6.57 -2.69
N SER A 42 9.91 -6.42 -1.68
CA SER A 42 9.77 -7.08 -0.39
C SER A 42 8.53 -6.60 0.37
N VAL A 43 8.27 -5.28 0.38
CA VAL A 43 7.05 -4.76 1.02
C VAL A 43 5.80 -5.17 0.26
N MET A 44 5.81 -5.20 -1.08
CA MET A 44 4.67 -5.66 -1.87
C MET A 44 4.33 -7.12 -1.54
N TYR A 45 5.36 -7.98 -1.42
CA TYR A 45 5.19 -9.36 -0.99
C TYR A 45 4.67 -9.48 0.45
N ALA A 46 5.20 -8.68 1.38
CA ALA A 46 4.74 -8.65 2.77
C ALA A 46 3.27 -8.21 2.89
N THR A 47 2.87 -7.15 2.17
CA THR A 47 1.49 -6.66 2.12
C THR A 47 0.55 -7.72 1.56
N ALA A 48 0.94 -8.42 0.49
CA ALA A 48 0.13 -9.51 -0.07
C ALA A 48 -0.11 -10.64 0.95
N ARG A 49 0.92 -11.04 1.70
CA ARG A 49 0.80 -12.06 2.76
C ARG A 49 -0.08 -11.61 3.90
N PHE A 50 0.07 -10.36 4.35
CA PHE A 50 -0.73 -9.81 5.43
C PHE A 50 -2.21 -9.73 5.05
N ASN A 51 -2.51 -9.25 3.83
CA ASN A 51 -3.88 -9.16 3.34
C ASN A 51 -4.53 -10.55 3.15
N ALA A 52 -3.78 -11.52 2.63
CA ALA A 52 -4.26 -12.91 2.54
C ALA A 52 -4.56 -13.52 3.92
N PHE A 53 -3.69 -13.26 4.90
CA PHE A 53 -3.93 -13.66 6.29
C PHE A 53 -5.17 -12.98 6.88
N GLN A 54 -5.37 -11.69 6.63
CA GLN A 54 -6.55 -10.96 7.10
C GLN A 54 -7.85 -11.60 6.58
N VAL A 55 -7.91 -11.95 5.29
CA VAL A 55 -9.07 -12.66 4.71
C VAL A 55 -9.28 -14.00 5.40
N ALA A 56 -8.21 -14.80 5.55
CA ALA A 56 -8.27 -16.10 6.22
C ALA A 56 -8.75 -15.98 7.68
N ALA A 57 -8.30 -14.96 8.41
CA ALA A 57 -8.67 -14.72 9.81
C ALA A 57 -10.13 -14.32 9.99
N THR A 58 -10.80 -13.87 8.91
CA THR A 58 -12.22 -13.49 8.91
C THR A 58 -13.15 -14.55 8.32
N ALA A 59 -12.60 -15.61 7.73
CA ALA A 59 -13.37 -16.71 7.19
C ALA A 59 -13.75 -17.71 8.30
N GLU A 60 -14.99 -18.20 8.26
CA GLU A 60 -15.51 -19.24 9.15
C GLU A 60 -14.89 -20.61 8.83
N ASP A 61 -14.66 -20.88 7.54
CA ASP A 61 -14.04 -22.11 7.06
C ASP A 61 -13.29 -21.93 5.72
N ALA A 62 -12.69 -23.02 5.24
CA ALA A 62 -11.92 -23.03 4.01
C ALA A 62 -12.77 -22.83 2.74
N GLU A 63 -14.04 -23.24 2.74
CA GLU A 63 -14.93 -23.05 1.59
C GLU A 63 -15.36 -21.59 1.47
N GLN A 64 -15.65 -20.92 2.58
CA GLN A 64 -15.88 -19.48 2.59
C GLN A 64 -14.63 -18.72 2.14
N MET A 65 -13.44 -19.07 2.64
CA MET A 65 -12.19 -18.44 2.19
C MET A 65 -11.99 -18.60 0.68
N LYS A 66 -12.31 -19.77 0.13
CA LYS A 66 -12.22 -20.05 -1.31
C LYS A 66 -13.23 -19.23 -2.11
N ALA A 67 -14.47 -19.11 -1.62
CA ALA A 67 -15.51 -18.28 -2.24
C ALA A 67 -15.13 -16.79 -2.26
N GLU A 68 -14.49 -16.29 -1.19
CA GLU A 68 -14.06 -14.89 -1.08
C GLU A 68 -12.78 -14.55 -1.85
N ARG A 69 -12.07 -15.54 -2.40
CA ARG A 69 -10.76 -15.35 -3.05
C ARG A 69 -10.80 -14.26 -4.14
N GLU A 70 -11.76 -14.34 -5.05
CA GLU A 70 -11.84 -13.41 -6.18
C GLU A 70 -12.20 -11.99 -5.73
N ASN A 71 -13.16 -11.87 -4.82
CA ASN A 71 -13.54 -10.60 -4.20
C ASN A 71 -12.35 -9.94 -3.50
N ALA A 72 -11.61 -10.70 -2.70
CA ALA A 72 -10.42 -10.22 -1.99
C ALA A 72 -9.34 -9.74 -2.97
N VAL A 73 -9.02 -10.53 -3.99
CA VAL A 73 -8.02 -10.16 -5.01
C VAL A 73 -8.43 -8.86 -5.70
N ASN A 74 -9.68 -8.76 -6.16
CA ASN A 74 -10.18 -7.58 -6.84
C ASN A 74 -10.16 -6.35 -5.93
N TYR A 75 -10.57 -6.52 -4.68
CA TYR A 75 -10.57 -5.44 -3.70
C TYR A 75 -9.17 -4.89 -3.45
N PHE A 76 -8.21 -5.72 -3.02
CA PHE A 76 -6.88 -5.24 -2.65
C PHE A 76 -6.10 -4.68 -3.84
N THR A 77 -6.21 -5.29 -5.01
CA THR A 77 -5.53 -4.79 -6.22
C THR A 77 -6.10 -3.45 -6.68
N SER A 78 -7.42 -3.26 -6.59
CA SER A 78 -8.07 -1.98 -6.94
C SER A 78 -7.71 -0.88 -5.96
N GLN A 79 -7.68 -1.18 -4.65
CA GLN A 79 -7.25 -0.22 -3.63
C GLN A 79 -5.79 0.21 -3.84
N TYR A 80 -4.89 -0.75 -4.05
CA TYR A 80 -3.48 -0.45 -4.32
C TYR A 80 -3.33 0.41 -5.58
N ARG A 81 -4.03 0.04 -6.67
CA ARG A 81 -3.98 0.78 -7.93
C ARG A 81 -4.36 2.25 -7.73
N LYS A 82 -5.51 2.50 -7.10
CA LYS A 82 -5.99 3.86 -6.84
C LYS A 82 -4.97 4.67 -6.03
N MET A 83 -4.49 4.12 -4.92
CA MET A 83 -3.50 4.80 -4.08
C MET A 83 -2.20 5.05 -4.83
N PHE A 84 -1.74 4.09 -5.64
CA PHE A 84 -0.52 4.23 -6.41
C PHE A 84 -0.66 5.31 -7.48
N GLU A 85 -1.75 5.31 -8.25
CA GLU A 85 -2.03 6.33 -9.27
C GLU A 85 -2.08 7.73 -8.66
N ASP A 86 -2.78 7.91 -7.53
CA ASP A 86 -2.88 9.19 -6.83
C ASP A 86 -1.49 9.74 -6.41
N HIS A 87 -0.62 8.89 -5.84
CA HIS A 87 0.73 9.30 -5.44
C HIS A 87 1.69 9.42 -6.63
N PHE A 88 1.49 8.63 -7.69
CA PHE A 88 2.29 8.73 -8.90
C PHE A 88 2.05 10.07 -9.60
N ASP A 89 0.79 10.50 -9.70
CA ASP A 89 0.42 11.79 -10.26
C ASP A 89 0.95 12.96 -9.42
N GLU A 90 1.01 12.82 -8.09
CA GLU A 90 1.65 13.80 -7.22
C GLU A 90 3.18 13.86 -7.44
N CYS A 91 3.83 12.71 -7.53
CA CYS A 91 5.25 12.62 -7.89
C CYS A 91 5.53 13.26 -9.24
N LEU A 92 4.66 13.07 -10.24
CA LEU A 92 4.77 13.72 -11.55
C LEU A 92 4.62 15.24 -11.45
N LYS A 93 3.61 15.74 -10.73
CA LYS A 93 3.39 17.18 -10.52
C LYS A 93 4.57 17.87 -9.85
N HIS A 94 5.34 17.13 -9.04
CA HIS A 94 6.49 17.63 -8.30
C HIS A 94 7.80 16.98 -8.75
N PHE A 95 7.86 16.45 -9.97
CA PHE A 95 8.99 15.69 -10.47
C PHE A 95 10.31 16.46 -10.36
N ASP A 96 10.31 17.73 -10.73
CA ASP A 96 11.51 18.58 -10.67
C ASP A 96 12.00 18.81 -9.24
N ARG A 97 11.08 18.89 -8.28
CA ARG A 97 11.38 18.97 -6.84
C ARG A 97 11.93 17.63 -6.33
N TYR A 98 11.38 16.51 -6.77
CA TYR A 98 11.80 15.18 -6.31
C TYR A 98 13.07 14.66 -6.99
N THR A 99 13.38 15.11 -8.19
CA THR A 99 14.58 14.69 -8.94
C THR A 99 15.74 15.68 -8.84
N GLY A 100 15.55 16.82 -8.17
CA GLY A 100 16.56 17.87 -8.04
C GLY A 100 16.92 18.55 -9.37
N ARG A 101 16.06 18.41 -10.40
CA ARG A 101 16.25 18.99 -11.73
C ARG A 101 15.58 20.36 -11.90
N GLY A 102 14.90 20.85 -10.86
CA GLY A 102 14.12 22.10 -10.87
C GLY A 102 14.81 23.34 -10.34
N SER A 103 16.14 23.41 -10.35
CA SER A 103 16.87 24.61 -9.95
C SER A 103 17.89 25.00 -11.02
N GLU A 104 17.43 25.81 -11.98
CA GLU A 104 18.23 26.81 -12.70
C GLU A 104 17.82 28.21 -12.21
#